data_AF-A0A7R9Y7Q9-F1
#
_entry.id   AF-A0A7R9Y7Q9-F1
#
_cell.length_a   1.000
_cell.length_b   1.000
_cell.length_c   1.000
_cell.angle_alpha   90.00
_cell.angle_beta   90.00
_cell.angle_gamma   90.00
#
_symmetry.space_group_name_H-M   'P 1'
#
loop_
_entity.id
_entity.type
_entity.pdbx_description
1 polymer ?
#
loop_
_entity_poly.entity_id
_entity_poly.type
_entity_poly.pdbx_seq_one_letter_code
_entity_poly.pdbx_strand_id
1 'polypeptide(L)'
;MRCLVLPLSLVAVRAFAPLRAGLHGVHGAIPRTNAKFQDLKMVTADSEVQSASDRLNLAFTESITKKSAALVGYITAGYPTKDATVELLLSMERGGVNVIELGVPFTDPQADGATIQGSNQVALKNGVTMMDCIGYVREARSK
;
A
#
# COMPACT_ATOMS: atom_id res chain seq x y z
N MET A 1 -13.46 7.58 -5.02
CA MET A 1 -12.37 6.66 -4.59
C MET A 1 -12.44 6.27 -3.11
N ARG A 2 -12.66 4.98 -2.80
CA ARG A 2 -12.63 4.36 -1.46
C ARG A 2 -11.23 3.88 -1.04
N CYS A 3 -10.30 3.78 -1.98
CA CYS A 3 -8.93 3.31 -1.74
C CYS A 3 -8.02 4.39 -1.11
N LEU A 4 -7.12 4.01 -0.21
CA LEU A 4 -6.11 4.91 0.39
C LEU A 4 -4.90 5.01 -0.53
N VAL A 5 -4.41 6.24 -0.77
CA VAL A 5 -3.15 6.50 -1.45
C VAL A 5 -2.12 7.02 -0.45
N LEU A 6 -1.02 6.29 -0.26
CA LEU A 6 0.05 6.64 0.68
C LEU A 6 1.33 7.04 -0.06
N PRO A 7 1.95 8.19 0.28
CA PRO A 7 3.30 8.52 -0.17
C PRO A 7 4.34 7.76 0.67
N LEU A 8 5.30 7.11 0.00
CA LEU A 8 6.31 6.27 0.66
C LEU A 8 7.39 7.13 1.33
N SER A 9 7.33 7.26 2.67
CA SER A 9 8.51 7.59 3.49
C SER A 9 8.57 6.87 4.84
N LEU A 10 7.60 6.00 5.17
CA LEU A 10 7.62 5.30 6.45
C LEU A 10 6.81 3.99 6.45
N VAL A 11 7.34 2.94 5.83
CA VAL A 11 6.88 1.56 6.09
C VAL A 11 8.09 0.64 6.19
N ALA A 12 8.58 0.45 7.41
CA ALA A 12 9.48 -0.65 7.74
C ALA A 12 8.66 -1.95 7.80
N VAL A 13 8.71 -2.74 6.73
CA VAL A 13 8.09 -4.07 6.66
C VAL A 13 8.89 -5.04 7.52
N ARG A 14 8.29 -5.52 8.61
CA ARG A 14 8.82 -6.65 9.39
C ARG A 14 8.57 -7.93 8.60
N ALA A 15 9.66 -8.57 8.19
CA ALA A 15 9.69 -9.75 7.33
C ALA A 15 8.82 -10.92 7.84
N PHE A 16 8.08 -11.54 6.92
CA PHE A 16 7.35 -12.78 7.09
C PHE A 16 8.31 -13.97 6.85
N ALA A 17 8.57 -14.78 7.86
CA ALA A 17 9.41 -15.97 7.76
C ALA A 17 8.58 -17.20 7.33
N PRO A 18 9.08 -18.08 6.43
CA PRO A 18 8.45 -19.36 6.16
C PRO A 18 8.89 -20.40 7.19
N LEU A 19 7.93 -21.03 7.86
CA LEU A 19 8.15 -22.18 8.74
C LEU A 19 7.94 -23.47 7.95
N ARG A 20 8.99 -24.27 7.78
CA ARG A 20 8.85 -25.73 7.60
C ARG A 20 10.01 -26.52 8.23
N ALA A 21 9.63 -27.25 9.28
CA ALA A 21 10.09 -28.55 9.79
C ALA A 21 11.58 -28.94 9.70
N GLY A 22 12.20 -29.16 10.88
CA GLY A 22 13.44 -29.93 11.01
C GLY A 22 14.15 -29.80 12.36
N LEU A 23 13.74 -30.61 13.34
CA LEU A 23 14.55 -31.31 14.36
C LEU A 23 15.78 -30.68 15.05
N HIS A 24 15.77 -30.83 16.39
CA HIS A 24 16.84 -30.75 17.40
C HIS A 24 17.17 -29.38 18.03
N GLY A 25 17.23 -29.42 19.36
CA GLY A 25 16.97 -28.28 20.22
C GLY A 25 18.15 -27.39 20.52
N VAL A 26 17.81 -26.15 20.88
CA VAL A 26 18.58 -25.25 21.74
C VAL A 26 17.59 -24.35 22.48
N HIS A 27 17.83 -24.20 23.78
CA HIS A 27 17.08 -23.38 24.73
C HIS A 27 17.09 -21.89 24.33
N GLY A 28 15.91 -21.26 24.35
CA GLY A 28 15.73 -19.82 24.20
C GLY A 28 14.26 -19.45 24.08
N ALA A 29 13.62 -19.17 25.22
CA ALA A 29 12.20 -18.83 25.26
C ALA A 29 11.94 -17.47 24.58
N ILE A 30 11.36 -17.50 23.39
CA ILE A 30 10.69 -16.33 22.78
C ILE A 30 9.31 -16.23 23.44
N PRO A 31 8.95 -15.10 24.07
CA PRO A 31 7.63 -14.96 24.69
C PRO A 31 6.57 -14.99 23.59
N ARG A 32 5.73 -16.04 23.61
CA ARG A 32 4.51 -16.10 22.81
C ARG A 32 3.51 -15.12 23.45
N THR A 33 3.31 -13.96 22.84
CA THR A 33 2.17 -13.12 23.19
C THR A 33 0.90 -13.83 22.70
N ASN A 34 0.05 -14.25 23.64
CA ASN A 34 -1.28 -14.82 23.38
C ASN A 34 -2.28 -13.74 22.97
N ALA A 35 -1.96 -12.91 21.99
CA ALA A 35 -2.98 -12.07 21.39
C ALA A 35 -3.91 -12.99 20.59
N LYS A 36 -5.14 -13.21 21.08
CA LYS A 36 -6.14 -13.94 20.32
C LYS A 36 -6.49 -13.05 19.13
N PHE A 37 -6.68 -13.66 17.96
CA PHE A 37 -7.25 -12.98 16.79
C PHE A 37 -8.60 -12.29 17.08
N GLN A 38 -9.25 -12.66 18.20
CA GLN A 38 -10.47 -12.07 18.75
C GLN A 38 -10.28 -10.73 19.46
N ASP A 39 -9.03 -10.30 19.72
CA ASP A 39 -8.73 -9.03 20.38
C ASP A 39 -8.67 -7.84 19.39
N LEU A 40 -8.84 -8.13 18.08
CA LEU A 40 -9.01 -7.10 17.07
C LEU A 40 -10.43 -6.54 17.20
N LYS A 41 -10.56 -5.38 17.84
CA LYS A 41 -11.83 -4.65 17.89
C LYS A 41 -12.29 -4.35 16.46
N MET A 42 -13.35 -5.03 16.04
CA MET A 42 -14.15 -4.65 14.88
C MET A 42 -14.60 -3.21 15.10
N VAL A 43 -13.98 -2.27 14.38
CA VAL A 43 -14.49 -0.90 14.30
C VAL A 43 -15.82 -0.99 13.55
N THR A 44 -16.92 -0.81 14.28
CA THR A 44 -18.27 -0.80 13.73
C THR A 44 -18.43 0.38 12.77
N ALA A 45 -19.13 0.15 11.66
CA ALA A 45 -19.24 1.00 10.49
C ALA A 45 -19.98 2.36 10.68
N ASP A 46 -20.12 2.83 11.90
CA ASP A 46 -20.93 4.01 12.26
C ASP A 46 -20.05 5.10 12.89
N SER A 47 -19.15 5.70 12.10
CA SER A 47 -18.61 7.04 12.35
C SER A 47 -17.84 7.51 11.12
N GLU A 48 -18.07 8.75 10.72
CA GLU A 48 -17.39 9.41 9.60
C GLU A 48 -15.88 9.10 9.57
N VAL A 49 -15.38 8.67 8.42
CA VAL A 49 -13.97 8.34 8.25
C VAL A 49 -13.15 9.64 8.23
N GLN A 50 -12.71 10.08 9.41
CA GLN A 50 -12.09 11.39 9.62
C GLN A 50 -10.55 11.39 9.47
N SER A 51 -9.84 10.25 9.57
CA SER A 51 -8.37 10.20 9.38
C SER A 51 -7.90 9.20 8.31
N ALA A 52 -6.64 9.35 7.84
CA ALA A 52 -6.01 8.41 6.93
C ALA A 52 -5.85 7.01 7.55
N SER A 53 -5.57 6.94 8.85
CA SER A 53 -5.48 5.70 9.60
C SER A 53 -6.81 4.93 9.62
N ASP A 54 -7.94 5.65 9.68
CA ASP A 54 -9.27 5.02 9.70
C ASP A 54 -9.60 4.34 8.37
N ARG A 55 -9.17 4.92 7.25
CA ARG A 55 -9.31 4.31 5.92
C ARG A 55 -8.49 3.04 5.76
N LEU A 56 -7.26 3.06 6.27
CA LEU A 56 -6.38 1.89 6.19
C LEU A 56 -6.93 0.75 7.05
N ASN A 57 -7.36 1.07 8.27
CA ASN A 57 -7.97 0.12 9.19
C ASN A 57 -9.24 -0.50 8.59
N LEU A 58 -10.06 0.29 7.91
CA LEU A 58 -11.24 -0.19 7.20
C LEU A 58 -10.87 -1.22 6.12
N ALA A 59 -9.90 -0.91 5.25
CA ALA A 59 -9.47 -1.81 4.17
C ALA A 59 -9.00 -3.19 4.70
N PHE A 60 -8.23 -3.20 5.80
CA PHE A 60 -7.81 -4.44 6.44
C PHE A 60 -8.97 -5.19 7.12
N THR A 61 -9.85 -4.47 7.81
CA THR A 61 -11.02 -5.06 8.49
C THR A 61 -11.98 -5.72 7.50
N GLU A 62 -12.24 -5.08 6.36
CA GLU A 62 -13.04 -5.66 5.28
C GLU A 62 -12.42 -6.94 4.72
N SER A 63 -11.09 -6.95 4.52
CA SER A 63 -10.38 -8.12 3.99
C SER A 63 -10.43 -9.30 4.96
N ILE A 64 -10.24 -9.03 6.27
CA ILE A 64 -10.39 -10.03 7.33
C ILE A 64 -11.81 -10.61 7.34
N THR A 65 -12.83 -9.76 7.22
CA THR A 65 -14.23 -10.18 7.20
C THR A 65 -14.53 -11.08 5.99
N LYS A 66 -13.93 -10.78 4.83
CA LYS A 66 -13.99 -11.59 3.61
C LYS A 66 -13.10 -12.84 3.67
N LYS A 67 -12.36 -13.06 4.76
CA LYS A 67 -11.37 -14.14 4.92
C LYS A 67 -10.33 -14.14 3.80
N SER A 68 -9.92 -12.96 3.34
CA SER A 68 -8.91 -12.76 2.31
C SER A 68 -7.80 -11.83 2.80
N ALA A 69 -6.63 -11.91 2.17
CA ALA A 69 -5.61 -10.88 2.35
C ALA A 69 -6.06 -9.57 1.67
N ALA A 70 -5.62 -8.43 2.22
CA ALA A 70 -5.76 -7.15 1.54
C ALA A 70 -4.75 -7.06 0.39
N LEU A 71 -5.21 -6.70 -0.79
CA LEU A 71 -4.35 -6.43 -1.95
C LEU A 71 -3.85 -4.98 -1.91
N VAL A 72 -2.54 -4.81 -1.80
CA VAL A 72 -1.85 -3.52 -1.90
C VAL A 72 -1.16 -3.46 -3.26
N GLY A 73 -1.56 -2.51 -4.11
CA GLY A 73 -1.00 -2.34 -5.45
C GLY A 73 -0.12 -1.11 -5.54
N TYR A 74 1.07 -1.23 -6.11
CA TYR A 74 2.00 -0.12 -6.32
C TYR A 74 2.03 0.31 -7.79
N ILE A 75 2.04 1.63 -8.04
CA ILE A 75 2.37 2.22 -9.34
C ILE A 75 3.25 3.46 -9.17
N THR A 76 4.12 3.75 -10.14
CA THR A 76 4.88 5.01 -10.20
C THR A 76 4.04 6.10 -10.85
N ALA A 77 3.92 7.26 -10.20
CA ALA A 77 3.21 8.41 -10.75
C ALA A 77 3.81 8.88 -12.07
N GLY A 78 2.96 9.08 -13.09
CA GLY A 78 3.34 9.53 -14.43
C GLY A 78 4.08 8.50 -15.29
N TYR A 79 4.01 7.23 -14.93
CA TYR A 79 4.34 6.09 -15.80
C TYR A 79 3.05 5.41 -16.29
N PRO A 80 2.95 5.02 -17.58
CA PRO A 80 3.93 5.24 -18.66
C PRO A 80 3.94 6.68 -19.17
N THR A 81 2.84 7.42 -18.99
CA THR A 81 2.69 8.83 -19.35
C THR A 81 2.11 9.63 -18.18
N LYS A 82 2.28 10.95 -18.23
CA LYS A 82 1.77 11.88 -17.20
C LYS A 82 0.26 11.70 -16.99
N ASP A 83 -0.50 11.70 -18.09
CA ASP A 83 -1.96 11.69 -18.10
C ASP A 83 -2.58 10.32 -17.76
N ALA A 84 -1.80 9.23 -17.86
CA ALA A 84 -2.31 7.89 -17.59
C ALA A 84 -2.54 7.63 -16.09
N THR A 85 -1.88 8.37 -15.20
CA THR A 85 -1.82 8.06 -13.76
C THR A 85 -3.21 7.95 -13.14
N VAL A 86 -4.09 8.93 -13.38
CA VAL A 86 -5.42 8.97 -12.75
C VAL A 86 -6.27 7.80 -13.23
N GLU A 87 -6.26 7.49 -14.52
CA GLU A 87 -7.05 6.38 -15.05
C GLU A 87 -6.52 5.02 -14.56
N LEU A 88 -5.21 4.89 -14.36
CA LEU A 88 -4.62 3.70 -13.75
C LEU A 88 -5.05 3.54 -12.28
N LEU A 89 -5.05 4.62 -11.49
CA LEU A 89 -5.55 4.59 -10.10
C LEU A 89 -7.01 4.12 -10.04
N LEU A 90 -7.87 4.67 -10.89
CA LEU A 90 -9.28 4.27 -10.96
C LEU A 90 -9.44 2.84 -11.46
N SER A 91 -8.61 2.41 -12.40
CA SER A 91 -8.62 1.03 -12.90
C SER A 91 -8.20 0.03 -11.83
N MET A 92 -7.20 0.34 -11.03
CA MET A 92 -6.79 -0.49 -9.88
C MET A 92 -7.90 -0.60 -8.84
N GLU A 93 -8.59 0.50 -8.54
CA GLU A 93 -9.75 0.48 -7.65
C GLU A 93 -10.87 -0.42 -8.20
N ARG A 94 -11.25 -0.25 -9.48
CA ARG A 94 -12.25 -1.12 -10.14
C ARG A 94 -11.81 -2.58 -10.20
N GLY A 95 -10.51 -2.82 -10.30
CA GLY A 95 -9.88 -4.15 -10.27
C GLY A 95 -9.87 -4.82 -8.89
N GLY A 96 -10.32 -4.12 -7.84
CA GLY A 96 -10.44 -4.68 -6.49
C GLY A 96 -9.22 -4.49 -5.60
N VAL A 97 -8.30 -3.59 -5.93
CA VAL A 97 -7.19 -3.23 -5.05
C VAL A 97 -7.71 -2.53 -3.79
N ASN A 98 -7.31 -3.04 -2.61
CA ASN A 98 -7.77 -2.51 -1.32
C ASN A 98 -7.00 -1.25 -0.89
N VAL A 99 -5.71 -1.17 -1.23
CA VAL A 99 -4.84 -0.02 -0.96
C VAL A 99 -3.94 0.23 -2.17
N ILE A 100 -3.81 1.48 -2.61
CA ILE A 100 -2.94 1.84 -3.72
C ILE A 100 -1.75 2.64 -3.21
N GLU A 101 -0.54 2.19 -3.48
CA GLU A 101 0.68 2.95 -3.26
C GLU A 101 1.03 3.71 -4.54
N LEU A 102 0.99 5.05 -4.45
CA LEU A 102 1.44 5.91 -5.53
C LEU A 102 2.89 6.33 -5.26
N GLY A 103 3.82 5.68 -5.97
CA GLY A 103 5.23 6.01 -5.92
C GLY A 103 5.51 7.39 -6.50
N VAL A 104 6.20 8.23 -5.73
CA VAL A 104 6.72 9.50 -6.21
C VAL A 104 8.07 9.23 -6.90
N PRO A 105 8.22 9.54 -8.20
CA PRO A 105 9.48 9.30 -8.90
C PRO A 105 10.59 10.20 -8.34
N PHE A 106 11.79 9.64 -8.16
CA PHE A 106 12.95 10.33 -7.59
C PHE A 106 14.25 9.90 -8.28
N THR A 107 15.26 10.77 -8.25
CA THR A 107 16.47 10.65 -9.08
C THR A 107 17.48 9.61 -8.59
N ASP A 108 17.39 9.16 -7.34
CA ASP A 108 18.35 8.23 -6.75
C ASP A 108 17.71 6.99 -6.09
N PRO A 109 17.02 6.13 -6.86
CA PRO A 109 16.28 4.97 -6.35
C PRO A 109 17.14 3.74 -6.05
N GLN A 110 18.17 3.89 -5.21
CA GLN A 110 19.12 2.82 -4.88
C GLN A 110 18.47 1.60 -4.20
N ALA A 111 17.36 1.80 -3.48
CA ALA A 111 16.65 0.73 -2.78
C ALA A 111 15.66 -0.04 -3.68
N ASP A 112 15.37 0.48 -4.88
CA ASP A 112 14.36 -0.08 -5.76
C ASP A 112 14.95 -1.13 -6.71
N GLY A 113 14.13 -2.07 -7.18
CA GLY A 113 14.51 -3.01 -8.25
C GLY A 113 14.51 -2.35 -9.63
N ALA A 114 15.18 -2.98 -10.61
CA ALA A 114 15.35 -2.44 -11.97
C ALA A 114 14.04 -2.02 -12.65
N THR A 115 12.93 -2.71 -12.38
CA THR A 115 11.60 -2.38 -12.91
C THR A 115 11.09 -1.04 -12.39
N ILE A 116 11.17 -0.82 -11.08
CA ILE A 116 10.71 0.43 -10.44
C ILE A 116 11.69 1.57 -10.75
N GLN A 117 12.99 1.30 -10.78
CA GLN A 117 13.97 2.27 -11.26
C GLN A 117 13.67 2.72 -12.70
N GLY A 118 13.29 1.79 -13.58
CA GLY A 118 12.91 2.09 -14.96
C GLY A 118 11.64 2.95 -15.06
N SER A 119 10.59 2.64 -14.30
CA SER A 119 9.37 3.47 -14.26
C SER A 119 9.64 4.86 -13.68
N ASN A 120 10.49 4.97 -12.65
CA ASN A 120 10.95 6.25 -12.11
C ASN A 120 11.66 7.09 -13.18
N GLN A 121 12.57 6.51 -13.95
CA GLN A 121 13.29 7.22 -15.02
C GLN A 121 12.34 7.75 -16.10
N VAL A 122 11.35 6.96 -16.52
CA VAL A 122 10.34 7.39 -17.50
C VAL A 122 9.47 8.51 -16.94
N ALA A 123 9.00 8.37 -15.69
CA ALA A 123 8.21 9.40 -15.03
C ALA A 123 8.98 10.72 -14.87
N LEU A 124 10.28 10.67 -14.53
CA LEU A 124 11.14 11.85 -14.47
C LEU A 124 11.32 12.49 -15.85
N LYS A 125 11.49 11.68 -16.92
CA LYS A 125 11.54 12.18 -18.31
C LYS A 125 10.22 12.86 -18.74
N ASN A 126 9.10 12.39 -18.21
CA ASN A 126 7.78 13.00 -18.41
C ASN A 126 7.59 14.31 -17.61
N GLY A 127 8.60 14.75 -16.83
CA GLY A 127 8.55 15.99 -16.07
C GLY A 127 7.58 15.92 -14.88
N VAL A 128 7.42 14.73 -14.28
CA VAL A 128 6.56 14.56 -13.10
C VAL A 128 7.22 15.20 -11.88
N THR A 129 6.45 16.02 -11.17
CA THR A 129 6.84 16.67 -9.93
C THR A 129 6.08 16.10 -8.74
N MET A 130 6.53 16.43 -7.53
CA MET A 130 5.77 16.14 -6.30
C MET A 130 4.37 16.76 -6.32
N MET A 131 4.23 17.97 -6.89
CA MET A 131 2.94 18.66 -7.00
C MET A 131 1.99 17.93 -7.94
N ASP A 132 2.51 17.37 -9.05
CA ASP A 132 1.72 16.51 -9.93
C ASP A 132 1.22 15.26 -9.19
N CYS A 133 2.07 14.62 -8.38
CA CYS A 133 1.69 13.44 -7.61
C CYS A 133 0.53 13.72 -6.65
N ILE A 134 0.59 14.82 -5.90
CA ILE A 134 -0.50 15.27 -5.02
C ILE A 134 -1.75 15.61 -5.87
N GLY A 135 -1.55 16.21 -7.05
CA GLY A 135 -2.58 16.51 -8.03
C GLY A 135 -3.35 15.27 -8.49
N TYR A 136 -2.66 14.20 -8.89
CA TYR A 136 -3.29 12.94 -9.31
C TYR A 136 -4.15 12.33 -8.21
N VAL A 137 -3.67 12.32 -6.96
CA VAL A 137 -4.44 11.81 -5.82
C VAL A 137 -5.69 12.65 -5.60
N ARG A 138 -5.57 13.97 -5.67
CA ARG A 138 -6.74 14.87 -5.54
C ARG A 138 -7.75 14.61 -6.64
N GLU A 139 -7.31 14.51 -7.89
CA GLU A 139 -8.19 14.28 -9.03
C GLU A 139 -8.87 12.91 -8.94
N ALA A 140 -8.12 11.84 -8.70
CA ALA A 140 -8.65 10.49 -8.56
C ALA A 140 -9.69 10.41 -7.44
N ARG A 141 -9.50 11.16 -6.34
CA ARG A 141 -10.45 11.22 -5.22
C ARG A 141 -11.70 12.03 -5.48
N SER A 142 -11.67 12.94 -6.45
CA SER A 142 -12.85 13.70 -6.88
C SER A 142 -13.78 12.90 -7.81
N LYS A 143 -13.34 11.72 -8.24
CA LYS A 143 -14.06 10.74 -9.06
C LYS A 143 -14.49 9.54 -8.21
#